data_AF-B4P5L7-F1
#
_entry.id   AF-B4P5L7-F1
#
_cell.length_a   1.000
_cell.length_b   1.000
_cell.length_c   1.000
_cell.angle_alpha   90.00
_cell.angle_beta   90.00
_cell.angle_gamma   90.00
#
_symmetry.space_group_name_H-M   'P 1'
#
loop_
_entity.id
_entity.type
_entity.pdbx_description
1 polymer ?
#
loop_
_entity_poly.entity_id
_entity_poly.type
_entity_poly.pdbx_seq_one_letter_code
_entity_poly.pdbx_strand_id
1 'polypeptide(L)'
;MKSPLSLSTVLLILSYACVVLANSSSSSSTSSSTPKICVLRNCNWNSSTNACGRYGRSNLCNRFKNSCTLRYESCVGSTTYTAVSLSQCSGISVGSRGTCGGSSSSSSSSSSSSNVVPIIIRRG
;
A
#
# COMPACT_ATOMS: atom_id res chain seq x y z
N MET A 1 43.43 6.89 54.84
CA MET A 1 43.54 7.65 53.57
C MET A 1 42.50 7.05 52.63
N LYS A 2 41.34 7.70 52.48
CA LYS A 2 40.17 7.14 51.78
C LYS A 2 40.08 7.79 50.41
N SER A 3 40.24 6.97 49.37
CA SER A 3 40.50 7.34 47.98
C SER A 3 39.38 8.20 47.36
N PRO A 4 39.68 9.40 46.81
CA PRO A 4 38.71 10.21 46.07
C PRO A 4 38.45 9.72 44.61
N LEU A 5 38.98 8.55 44.22
CA LEU A 5 38.92 8.07 42.84
C LEU A 5 37.56 7.50 42.39
N SER A 6 36.60 7.35 43.30
CA SER A 6 35.35 6.63 43.00
C SER A 6 34.26 7.49 42.37
N LEU A 7 34.32 8.82 42.50
CA LEU A 7 33.24 9.71 42.05
C LEU A 7 33.39 10.11 40.58
N SER A 8 34.63 10.29 40.12
CA SER A 8 34.93 10.70 38.74
C SER A 8 34.68 9.57 37.72
N THR A 9 34.92 8.32 38.12
CA THR A 9 34.66 7.13 37.28
C THR A 9 33.17 6.84 37.15
N VAL A 10 32.38 7.06 38.20
CA VAL A 10 30.91 6.88 38.16
C VAL A 10 30.27 7.91 37.21
N LEU A 11 30.75 9.15 37.20
CA LEU A 11 30.24 10.20 36.30
C LEU A 11 30.55 9.92 34.82
N LEU A 12 31.71 9.31 34.52
CA LEU A 12 32.08 8.91 33.16
C LEU A 12 31.25 7.73 32.64
N ILE A 13 30.86 6.79 33.52
CA ILE A 13 30.02 5.66 33.14
C ILE A 13 28.57 6.12 32.86
N LEU A 14 28.05 7.05 33.67
CA LEU A 14 26.72 7.63 33.44
C LEU A 14 26.64 8.43 32.13
N SER A 15 27.67 9.20 31.79
CA SER A 15 27.67 9.99 30.55
C SER A 15 27.74 9.13 29.30
N TYR A 16 28.52 8.03 29.33
CA TYR A 16 28.59 7.09 28.21
C TYR A 16 27.27 6.34 27.99
N ALA A 17 26.57 5.95 29.07
CA ALA A 17 25.25 5.32 28.98
C ALA A 17 24.20 6.23 28.32
N CYS A 18 24.22 7.54 28.61
CA CYS A 18 23.30 8.49 27.98
C CYS A 18 23.53 8.65 26.47
N VAL A 19 24.78 8.60 25.99
CA VAL A 19 25.09 8.74 24.55
C VAL A 19 24.67 7.50 23.76
N VAL A 20 24.81 6.30 24.34
CA VAL A 20 24.43 5.05 23.68
C VAL A 20 22.90 4.91 23.56
N LEU A 21 22.12 5.38 24.55
CA LEU A 21 20.65 5.39 24.46
C LEU A 21 20.12 6.47 23.50
N ALA A 22 20.76 7.64 23.41
CA ALA A 22 20.32 8.72 22.51
C ALA A 22 20.46 8.35 21.01
N ASN A 23 21.43 7.49 20.67
CA ASN A 23 21.65 7.03 19.29
C ASN A 23 20.66 5.95 18.83
N SER A 24 19.74 5.52 19.70
CA SER A 24 18.67 4.57 19.38
C SER A 24 17.36 5.26 19.02
N SER A 25 17.40 6.56 18.71
CA SER A 25 16.28 7.30 18.14
C SER A 25 16.09 6.89 16.67
N SER A 26 15.76 5.62 16.46
CA SER A 26 15.05 5.19 15.25
C SER A 26 13.77 6.00 15.25
N SER A 27 13.73 7.05 14.44
CA SER A 27 12.54 7.81 14.10
C SER A 27 11.52 6.84 13.51
N SER A 28 10.76 6.18 14.38
CA SER A 28 9.56 5.45 14.04
C SER A 28 8.60 6.51 13.53
N SER A 29 8.61 6.65 12.20
CA SER A 29 7.71 7.49 11.44
C SER A 29 6.31 7.18 11.92
N THR A 30 5.78 8.06 12.78
CA THR A 30 4.46 7.94 13.33
C THR A 30 3.54 8.11 12.13
N SER A 31 3.13 6.98 11.55
CA SER A 31 2.10 6.96 10.52
C SER A 31 0.85 7.49 11.21
N SER A 32 0.60 8.79 11.04
CA SER A 32 -0.60 9.43 11.55
C SER A 32 -1.79 8.78 10.84
N SER A 33 -2.36 7.76 11.47
CA SER A 33 -3.56 7.08 11.01
C SER A 33 -4.75 7.99 11.27
N THR A 34 -4.84 9.10 10.53
CA THR A 34 -6.04 9.94 10.52
C THR A 34 -7.19 9.10 10.00
N PRO A 35 -8.32 9.00 10.73
CA PRO A 35 -9.48 8.24 10.25
C PRO A 35 -9.98 8.82 8.93
N LYS A 36 -10.08 7.97 7.90
CA LYS A 36 -10.67 8.35 6.61
C LYS A 36 -12.17 8.11 6.65
N ILE A 37 -12.95 9.16 6.36
CA ILE A 37 -14.41 9.09 6.30
C ILE A 37 -14.84 9.11 4.84
N CYS A 38 -15.49 8.04 4.40
CA CYS A 38 -15.90 7.85 3.00
C CYS A 38 -17.39 8.05 2.83
N VAL A 39 -17.79 9.25 2.42
CA VAL A 39 -19.20 9.57 2.15
C VAL A 39 -19.51 9.38 0.67
N LEU A 40 -20.16 8.27 0.32
CA LEU A 40 -20.64 8.01 -1.03
C LEU A 40 -22.05 8.58 -1.22
N ARG A 41 -22.17 9.65 -2.00
CA ARG A 41 -23.48 10.22 -2.39
C ARG A 41 -23.97 9.65 -3.71
N ASN A 42 -25.29 9.49 -3.82
CA ASN A 42 -25.99 9.06 -5.04
C ASN A 42 -25.45 7.74 -5.60
N CYS A 43 -25.28 6.74 -4.71
CA CYS A 43 -24.67 5.48 -5.05
C CYS A 43 -25.69 4.33 -5.09
N ASN A 44 -25.90 3.76 -6.28
CA ASN A 44 -26.73 2.58 -6.44
C ASN A 44 -25.89 1.30 -6.38
N TRP A 45 -25.83 0.68 -5.19
CA TRP A 45 -25.11 -0.57 -4.95
C TRP A 45 -25.68 -1.78 -5.71
N ASN A 46 -26.96 -1.72 -6.08
CA ASN A 46 -27.65 -2.77 -6.81
C ASN A 46 -27.50 -2.63 -8.34
N SER A 47 -26.81 -1.58 -8.82
CA SER A 47 -26.53 -1.45 -10.24
C SER A 47 -25.67 -2.61 -10.74
N SER A 48 -26.07 -3.18 -11.88
CA SER A 48 -25.34 -4.21 -12.63
C SER A 48 -24.39 -3.62 -13.68
N THR A 49 -24.32 -2.29 -13.78
CA THR A 49 -23.43 -1.60 -14.72
C THR A 49 -22.01 -1.61 -14.19
N ASN A 50 -21.17 -2.47 -14.77
CA ASN A 50 -19.74 -2.53 -14.45
C ASN A 50 -19.05 -1.18 -14.62
N ALA A 51 -18.00 -0.95 -13.83
CA ALA A 51 -17.10 0.19 -13.98
C ALA A 51 -15.65 -0.29 -14.15
N CYS A 52 -14.80 0.53 -14.76
CA CYS A 52 -13.37 0.28 -14.86
C CYS A 52 -12.62 1.42 -14.17
N GLY A 53 -11.67 1.08 -13.31
CA GLY A 53 -10.83 2.06 -12.64
C GLY A 53 -9.35 1.77 -12.86
N ARG A 54 -8.60 2.77 -13.29
CA ARG A 54 -7.14 2.72 -13.39
C ARG A 54 -6.50 3.01 -12.03
N TYR A 55 -5.55 2.18 -11.63
CA TYR A 55 -4.85 2.25 -10.36
C TYR A 55 -3.77 3.34 -10.37
N GLY A 56 -4.06 4.48 -9.76
CA GLY A 56 -3.15 5.62 -9.69
C GLY A 56 -2.61 6.02 -11.07
N ARG A 57 -1.27 6.08 -11.21
CA ARG A 57 -0.58 6.37 -12.48
C ARG A 57 -0.11 5.11 -13.22
N SER A 58 -0.21 3.94 -12.61
CA SER A 58 0.22 2.66 -13.19
C SER A 58 -0.65 2.28 -14.39
N ASN A 59 -0.18 1.36 -15.24
CA ASN A 59 -0.98 0.82 -16.34
C ASN A 59 -1.90 -0.34 -15.90
N LEU A 60 -2.29 -0.34 -14.62
CA LEU A 60 -3.13 -1.39 -14.04
C LEU A 60 -4.56 -0.87 -13.93
N CYS A 61 -5.51 -1.68 -14.37
CA CYS A 61 -6.94 -1.44 -14.29
C CYS A 61 -7.60 -2.52 -13.43
N ASN A 62 -8.63 -2.15 -12.69
CA ASN A 62 -9.49 -3.07 -11.96
C ASN A 62 -10.91 -2.89 -12.47
N ARG A 63 -11.59 -4.01 -12.73
CA ARG A 63 -12.98 -4.01 -13.15
C ARG A 63 -13.87 -4.15 -11.93
N PHE A 64 -14.68 -3.13 -11.67
CA PHE A 64 -15.62 -3.10 -10.55
C PHE A 64 -17.01 -3.51 -11.00
N LYS A 65 -17.77 -4.11 -10.07
CA LYS A 65 -19.16 -4.50 -10.29
C LYS A 65 -20.04 -3.30 -10.64
N ASN A 66 -19.74 -2.16 -10.03
CA ASN A 66 -20.42 -0.89 -10.28
C ASN A 66 -19.53 0.31 -9.96
N SER A 67 -20.02 1.51 -10.28
CA SER A 67 -19.33 2.77 -9.97
C SER A 67 -19.19 3.02 -8.46
N CYS A 68 -20.07 2.44 -7.63
CA CYS A 68 -20.02 2.55 -6.18
C CYS A 68 -18.84 1.84 -5.57
N THR A 69 -18.60 0.61 -6.00
CA THR A 69 -17.45 -0.19 -5.57
C THR A 69 -16.14 0.49 -5.97
N LEU A 70 -16.05 1.07 -7.17
CA LEU A 70 -14.88 1.87 -7.56
C LEU A 70 -14.62 3.06 -6.62
N ARG A 71 -15.66 3.85 -6.33
CA ARG A 71 -15.55 5.03 -5.46
C ARG A 71 -15.23 4.66 -4.02
N TYR A 72 -15.84 3.58 -3.53
CA TYR A 72 -15.59 3.05 -2.20
C TYR A 72 -14.14 2.63 -2.06
N GLU A 73 -13.65 1.78 -2.97
CA GLU A 73 -12.27 1.28 -2.98
C GLU A 73 -11.24 2.41 -3.13
N SER A 74 -11.57 3.45 -3.91
CA SER A 74 -10.73 4.65 -4.03
C SER A 74 -10.62 5.44 -2.74
N CYS A 75 -11.66 5.39 -1.89
CA CYS A 75 -11.72 6.16 -0.67
C CYS A 75 -11.10 5.41 0.52
N VAL A 76 -11.43 4.13 0.69
CA VAL A 76 -10.88 3.29 1.77
C VAL A 76 -9.44 2.88 1.47
N GLY A 77 -9.07 2.77 0.19
CA GLY A 77 -7.73 2.41 -0.23
C GLY A 77 -6.68 3.48 0.04
N SER A 78 -5.42 3.05 0.04
CA SER A 78 -4.26 3.94 0.02
C SER A 78 -3.99 4.52 -1.38
N THR A 79 -4.58 3.91 -2.42
CA THR A 79 -4.40 4.32 -3.80
C THR A 79 -5.73 4.65 -4.46
N THR A 80 -5.79 5.82 -5.07
CA THR A 80 -6.97 6.31 -5.79
C THR A 80 -7.12 5.59 -7.13
N TYR A 81 -8.36 5.21 -7.47
CA TYR A 81 -8.70 4.77 -8.82
C TYR A 81 -9.25 5.94 -9.63
N THR A 82 -8.77 6.06 -10.87
CA THR A 82 -9.34 6.99 -11.86
C THR A 82 -10.33 6.22 -12.72
N ALA A 83 -11.59 6.66 -12.76
CA ALA A 83 -12.58 6.03 -13.63
C ALA A 83 -12.17 6.17 -15.10
N VAL A 84 -12.19 5.06 -15.83
CA VAL A 84 -11.83 4.98 -17.25
C VAL A 84 -12.91 4.21 -18.02
N SER A 85 -12.83 4.20 -19.35
CA SER A 85 -13.77 3.45 -20.18
C SER A 85 -13.69 1.95 -19.89
N LEU A 86 -14.82 1.25 -19.99
CA LEU A 86 -14.88 -0.20 -19.80
C LEU A 86 -13.98 -0.98 -20.77
N SER A 87 -13.71 -0.42 -21.95
CA SER A 87 -12.77 -0.97 -22.92
C SER A 87 -11.34 -1.12 -22.37
N GLN A 88 -10.94 -0.27 -21.42
CA GLN A 88 -9.64 -0.40 -20.75
C GLN A 88 -9.56 -1.63 -19.85
N CYS A 89 -10.68 -2.13 -19.35
CA CYS A 89 -10.76 -3.37 -18.58
C CYS A 89 -11.14 -4.58 -19.46
N SER A 90 -10.97 -4.50 -20.78
CA SER A 90 -11.25 -5.62 -21.68
C SER A 90 -10.41 -6.84 -21.29
N GLY A 91 -11.05 -8.00 -21.14
CA GLY A 91 -10.40 -9.24 -20.69
C GLY A 91 -10.13 -9.32 -19.17
N ILE A 92 -10.50 -8.30 -18.39
CA ILE A 92 -10.39 -8.32 -16.93
C ILE A 92 -11.74 -8.73 -16.33
N SER A 93 -11.72 -9.74 -15.46
CA SER A 93 -12.90 -10.20 -14.69
C SER A 93 -13.28 -9.19 -13.62
N VAL A 94 -14.57 -9.12 -13.28
CA VAL A 94 -15.06 -8.26 -12.19
C VAL A 94 -14.38 -8.65 -10.87
N GLY A 95 -13.91 -7.65 -10.12
CA GLY A 95 -13.14 -7.79 -8.88
C GLY A 95 -11.66 -8.08 -9.08
N SER A 96 -11.19 -8.21 -10.33
CA SER A 96 -9.80 -8.53 -10.64
C SER A 96 -9.05 -7.31 -11.19
N ARG A 97 -7.76 -7.23 -10.86
CA ARG A 97 -6.82 -6.25 -11.42
C ARG A 97 -6.04 -6.88 -12.58
N GLY A 98 -5.76 -6.11 -13.61
CA GLY A 98 -4.94 -6.50 -14.76
C GLY A 98 -4.43 -5.29 -15.52
N THR A 99 -3.79 -5.49 -16.67
CA THR A 99 -3.27 -4.38 -17.49
C THR A 99 -4.39 -3.65 -18.23
N CYS A 100 -4.40 -2.32 -18.17
CA CYS A 100 -5.34 -1.51 -18.94
C CYS A 100 -5.10 -1.69 -20.45
N GLY A 101 -6.18 -1.73 -21.24
CA GLY A 101 -6.11 -1.63 -22.70
C GLY A 101 -6.05 -2.95 -23.47
N GLY A 102 -6.25 -4.10 -22.81
CA GLY A 102 -6.50 -5.35 -23.51
C GLY A 102 -5.29 -5.89 -24.28
N SER A 103 -4.33 -6.43 -23.55
CA SER A 103 -3.54 -7.57 -24.02
C SER A 103 -3.23 -8.38 -22.76
N SER A 104 -3.82 -9.57 -22.71
CA SER A 104 -3.80 -10.51 -21.59
C SER A 104 -2.36 -10.93 -21.27
N SER A 105 -1.66 -10.10 -20.53
CA SER A 105 -0.45 -10.47 -19.81
C SER A 105 -0.83 -10.52 -18.35
N SER A 106 -1.30 -11.70 -17.96
CA SER A 106 -1.57 -12.15 -16.60
C SER A 106 -0.50 -11.64 -15.65
N SER A 107 -0.73 -10.47 -15.06
CA SER A 107 0.07 -9.95 -13.96
C SER A 107 -0.79 -10.11 -12.74
N SER A 108 -0.80 -11.34 -12.24
CA SER A 108 -1.10 -11.65 -10.85
C SER A 108 -0.19 -10.79 -9.98
N SER A 109 -0.64 -9.58 -9.66
CA SER A 109 -0.04 -8.77 -8.60
C SER A 109 -0.53 -9.37 -7.28
N SER A 110 0.05 -10.51 -6.92
CA SER A 110 0.06 -11.06 -5.58
C SER A 110 0.67 -10.00 -4.67
N SER A 111 -0.07 -9.65 -3.62
CA SER A 111 0.39 -8.83 -2.51
C SER A 111 1.81 -9.22 -2.10
N SER A 112 2.72 -8.23 -2.05
CA SER A 112 4.08 -8.43 -1.53
C SER A 112 4.02 -8.88 -0.08
N SER A 113 4.19 -10.17 0.15
CA SER A 113 4.83 -10.69 1.34
C SER A 113 5.65 -11.92 0.95
N SER A 114 6.96 -11.80 1.15
CA SER A 114 7.97 -12.87 1.11
C SER A 114 8.45 -13.36 -0.26
N ASN A 115 9.78 -13.32 -0.40
CA ASN A 115 10.61 -13.73 -1.53
C ASN A 115 10.29 -15.15 -2.05
N VAL A 116 9.92 -15.31 -3.33
CA VAL A 116 10.16 -16.46 -4.27
C VAL A 116 9.32 -16.32 -5.57
N VAL A 117 9.84 -16.82 -6.70
CA VAL A 117 9.63 -16.48 -8.14
C VAL A 117 8.92 -17.59 -8.94
N PRO A 118 8.38 -17.31 -10.16
CA PRO A 118 8.57 -18.29 -11.25
C PRO A 118 9.08 -17.67 -12.58
N ILE A 119 10.03 -18.39 -13.23
CA ILE A 119 10.47 -18.13 -14.61
C ILE A 119 9.57 -18.93 -15.56
N ILE A 120 8.98 -18.27 -16.55
CA ILE A 120 8.05 -18.89 -17.51
C ILE A 120 8.77 -19.07 -18.85
N ILE A 121 9.00 -20.31 -19.26
CA ILE A 121 9.52 -20.67 -20.59
C ILE A 121 8.33 -21.09 -21.48
N ARG A 122 8.14 -20.41 -22.61
CA ARG A 122 7.12 -20.79 -23.61
C ARG A 122 7.75 -21.66 -24.69
N ARG A 123 7.23 -22.87 -24.89
CA ARG A 123 7.48 -23.70 -26.08
C ARG A 123 6.12 -23.94 -26.75
N GLY A 124 6.05 -23.67 -28.05
CA GLY A 124 4.86 -23.79 -28.89
C GLY A 124 4.66 -22.55 -29.73
#